data_AF-A0A210PDN7-F1
#
_entry.id   AF-A0A210PDN7-F1
#
_cell.length_a   1.000
_cell.length_b   1.000
_cell.length_c   1.000
_cell.angle_alpha   90.00
_cell.angle_beta   90.00
_cell.angle_gamma   90.00
#
_symmetry.space_group_name_H-M   'P 1'
#
loop_
_entity.id
_entity.type
_entity.pdbx_description
1 polymer ?
#
loop_
_entity_poly.entity_id
_entity_poly.type
_entity_poly.pdbx_seq_one_letter_code
_entity_poly.pdbx_strand_id
1 'polypeptide(L)'
;MSEAPVPDVSLSAIWDPTVRSNVKQTKLTDQKLNHLKSDHLIPGTPLDLGEKESKIPIILIQTPGVRSRSNGQRSTAPSYGSGWDIVIPAGWSMAFWVAFNYRCARAGGLRESESLAHEQGVLHFPQGYPDTVVGREDETNLCHQLMDTYNKKPPAKRPNYTKLGIQCPFQFPWGSLVKQWAVKEEMQDEWNQTGGNFYVMRDKTILKKMSKVLSDVTWRKLSNENKDSLFTTMVSMLNKNDELLTLGNKHTNCLVPVEVTMVTRGCSERFANIAIPLQEDLARLVSNPKSGAPMETIHKEETRREKKEEKKKKIKLQKSGGACKTETMDSAGKNKVGNENKNSADGQGEALDVDEISVDLIDSCSRPVIGYIKEGGFTLGVGNGRGLGFVSFIGLLKLLDTVPHKLPCTVLVRSTTSYQYRYAYINIPY
;
A
#
# COMPACT_ATOMS: atom_id res chain seq x y z
N MET A 1 17.47 -5.73 35.50
CA MET A 1 18.10 -4.42 35.23
C MET A 1 19.19 -4.67 34.21
N SER A 2 18.95 -4.33 32.93
CA SER A 2 20.00 -4.38 31.91
C SER A 2 20.87 -3.14 32.09
N GLU A 3 22.15 -3.31 32.38
CA GLU A 3 23.12 -2.21 32.33
C GLU A 3 23.02 -1.53 30.97
N ALA A 4 22.83 -0.22 30.96
CA ALA A 4 22.89 0.55 29.73
C ALA A 4 24.31 0.41 29.15
N PRO A 5 24.46 0.19 27.83
CA PRO A 5 25.78 0.06 27.24
C PRO A 5 26.60 1.33 27.48
N VAL A 6 27.87 1.13 27.84
CA VAL A 6 28.84 2.21 28.03
C VAL A 6 28.91 3.06 26.74
N PRO A 7 28.92 4.41 26.81
CA PRO A 7 28.90 5.27 25.63
C PRO A 7 30.03 4.97 24.63
N ASP A 8 31.20 4.57 25.14
CA ASP A 8 32.40 4.26 24.35
C ASP A 8 32.24 3.05 23.43
N VAL A 9 31.26 2.16 23.69
CA VAL A 9 30.99 0.99 22.82
C VAL A 9 30.44 1.42 21.45
N SER A 10 29.90 2.64 21.34
CA SER A 10 29.36 3.19 20.09
C SER A 10 30.43 3.82 19.17
N LEU A 11 31.65 4.05 19.68
CA LEU A 11 32.78 4.58 18.92
C LEU A 11 33.39 3.48 18.04
N SER A 12 33.10 3.53 16.73
CA SER A 12 33.62 2.56 15.77
C SER A 12 34.69 3.17 14.85
N ALA A 13 35.81 2.46 14.69
CA ALA A 13 36.87 2.81 13.75
C ALA A 13 36.45 2.69 12.27
N ILE A 14 35.27 2.15 11.97
CA ILE A 14 34.75 2.04 10.60
C ILE A 14 34.50 3.41 9.95
N TRP A 15 34.31 4.46 10.75
CA TRP A 15 34.08 5.81 10.26
C TRP A 15 35.36 6.46 9.71
N ASP A 16 36.53 5.96 10.11
CA ASP A 16 37.83 6.45 9.61
C ASP A 16 38.13 5.89 8.20
N PRO A 17 38.30 6.75 7.19
CA PRO A 17 38.62 6.31 5.83
C PRO A 17 39.99 5.61 5.73
N THR A 18 40.96 5.97 6.58
CA THR A 18 42.30 5.38 6.56
C THR A 18 42.26 3.92 7.02
N VAL A 19 41.54 3.64 8.11
CA VAL A 19 41.31 2.29 8.63
C VAL A 19 40.58 1.43 7.60
N ARG A 20 39.51 1.95 6.97
CA ARG A 20 38.77 1.21 5.92
C ARG A 20 39.67 0.85 4.73
N SER A 21 40.53 1.79 4.31
CA SER A 21 41.44 1.59 3.18
C SER A 21 42.52 0.57 3.52
N ASN A 22 43.12 0.67 4.71
CA ASN A 22 44.13 -0.26 5.20
C ASN A 22 43.58 -1.70 5.29
N VAL A 23 42.41 -1.88 5.91
CA VAL A 23 41.76 -3.19 6.07
C VAL A 23 41.42 -3.83 4.72
N LYS A 24 41.14 -3.03 3.68
CA LYS A 24 40.93 -3.54 2.32
C LYS A 24 42.24 -3.93 1.63
N GLN A 25 43.30 -3.14 1.81
CA GLN A 25 44.60 -3.37 1.17
C GLN A 25 45.36 -4.55 1.77
N THR A 26 45.26 -4.75 3.08
CA THR A 26 45.92 -5.86 3.81
C THR A 26 45.18 -7.19 3.69
N LYS A 27 44.02 -7.23 3.02
CA LYS A 27 43.21 -8.43 2.85
C LYS A 27 43.97 -9.49 2.04
N LEU A 28 44.22 -10.64 2.66
CA LEU A 28 44.73 -11.84 1.98
C LEU A 28 43.70 -12.40 0.99
N THR A 29 44.18 -12.96 -0.12
CA THR A 29 43.31 -13.63 -1.09
C THR A 29 42.80 -14.96 -0.53
N ASP A 30 41.57 -15.32 -0.86
CA ASP A 30 40.95 -16.57 -0.39
C ASP A 30 41.75 -17.80 -0.83
N GLN A 31 42.35 -17.76 -2.03
CA GLN A 31 43.23 -18.81 -2.52
C GLN A 31 44.47 -18.98 -1.63
N LYS A 32 45.13 -17.87 -1.24
CA LYS A 32 46.31 -17.94 -0.38
C LYS A 32 45.93 -18.44 1.02
N LEU A 33 44.78 -18.00 1.54
CA LEU A 33 44.26 -18.46 2.82
C LEU A 33 43.93 -19.96 2.80
N ASN A 34 43.35 -20.46 1.71
CA ASN A 34 43.07 -21.90 1.56
C ASN A 34 44.35 -22.73 1.42
N HIS A 35 45.38 -22.23 0.74
CA HIS A 35 46.69 -22.87 0.70
C HIS A 35 47.30 -22.99 2.11
N LEU A 36 47.27 -21.91 2.89
CA LEU A 36 47.77 -21.94 4.27
C LEU A 36 46.99 -22.92 5.15
N LYS A 37 45.69 -23.08 4.92
CA LYS A 37 44.87 -24.10 5.60
C LYS A 37 45.23 -25.53 5.17
N SER A 38 45.59 -25.74 3.90
CA SER A 38 46.00 -27.07 3.42
C SER A 38 47.40 -27.48 3.87
N ASP A 39 48.26 -26.51 4.20
CA ASP A 39 49.60 -26.77 4.73
C ASP A 39 49.56 -27.38 6.15
N HIS A 40 48.45 -27.21 6.88
CA HIS A 40 48.23 -27.88 8.16
C HIS A 40 47.95 -29.38 7.98
N LEU A 41 48.77 -30.22 8.62
CA LEU A 41 48.62 -31.69 8.57
C LEU A 41 47.29 -32.20 9.12
N ILE A 42 46.71 -31.49 10.10
CA ILE A 42 45.51 -31.92 10.80
C ILE A 42 44.31 -31.12 10.27
N PRO A 43 43.33 -31.76 9.61
CA PRO A 43 42.11 -31.11 9.18
C PRO A 43 41.35 -30.52 10.37
N GLY A 44 40.90 -29.27 10.23
CA GLY A 44 40.09 -28.59 11.24
C GLY A 44 40.88 -27.79 12.29
N THR A 45 42.22 -27.85 12.28
CA THR A 45 43.05 -26.99 13.14
C THR A 45 42.89 -25.51 12.75
N PRO A 46 42.65 -24.60 13.71
CA PRO A 46 42.54 -23.17 13.41
C PRO A 46 43.85 -22.63 12.83
N LEU A 47 43.74 -21.73 11.85
CA LEU A 47 44.88 -21.04 11.24
C LEU A 47 45.25 -19.82 12.08
N ASP A 48 46.45 -19.80 12.65
CA ASP A 48 47.02 -18.66 13.36
C ASP A 48 47.99 -17.92 12.43
N LEU A 49 47.66 -16.66 12.11
CA LEU A 49 48.49 -15.81 11.24
C LEU A 49 49.30 -14.76 12.04
N GLY A 50 49.16 -14.73 13.37
CA GLY A 50 49.78 -13.76 14.25
C GLY A 50 49.50 -12.32 13.81
N GLU A 51 50.56 -11.53 13.59
CA GLU A 51 50.45 -10.12 13.19
C GLU A 51 49.80 -9.89 11.82
N LYS A 52 49.72 -10.93 10.97
CA LYS A 52 49.10 -10.84 9.64
C LYS A 52 47.59 -11.04 9.66
N GLU A 53 46.99 -11.25 10.84
CA GLU A 53 45.55 -11.33 11.00
C GLU A 53 44.86 -10.01 10.66
N SER A 54 43.74 -10.10 9.95
CA SER A 54 42.95 -8.94 9.59
C SER A 54 42.07 -8.50 10.75
N LYS A 55 42.36 -7.33 11.33
CA LYS A 55 41.56 -6.69 12.38
C LYS A 55 40.47 -5.82 11.73
N ILE A 56 39.27 -6.37 11.60
CA ILE A 56 38.18 -5.74 10.82
C ILE A 56 37.19 -5.06 11.78
N PRO A 57 37.04 -3.73 11.74
CA PRO A 57 36.01 -3.05 12.52
C PRO A 57 34.63 -3.32 11.89
N ILE A 58 33.64 -3.66 12.72
CA ILE A 58 32.24 -3.85 12.33
C ILE A 58 31.32 -3.05 13.26
N ILE A 59 30.12 -2.71 12.78
CA ILE A 59 29.04 -2.19 13.64
C ILE A 59 27.89 -3.18 13.61
N LEU A 60 27.34 -3.45 14.79
CA LEU A 60 26.13 -4.24 14.96
C LEU A 60 25.01 -3.31 15.42
N ILE A 61 23.92 -3.26 14.65
CA ILE A 61 22.73 -2.48 14.99
C ILE A 61 21.58 -3.45 15.18
N GLN A 62 21.00 -3.47 16.38
CA GLN A 62 19.86 -4.34 16.65
C GLN A 62 18.56 -3.68 16.16
N THR A 63 17.78 -4.38 15.35
CA THR A 63 16.40 -4.01 15.05
C THR A 63 15.46 -4.78 15.99
N PRO A 64 14.66 -4.10 16.84
CA PRO A 64 13.81 -4.77 17.83
C PRO A 64 12.57 -5.45 17.22
N GLY A 65 12.31 -5.28 15.93
CA GLY A 65 11.10 -5.77 15.25
C GLY A 65 9.82 -5.09 15.75
N VAL A 66 8.70 -5.81 15.67
CA VAL A 66 7.40 -5.28 16.10
C VAL A 66 7.35 -5.12 17.62
N ARG A 67 7.06 -3.90 18.09
CA ARG A 67 6.90 -3.63 19.53
C ARG A 67 5.53 -4.11 20.02
N SER A 68 5.51 -4.64 21.24
CA SER A 68 4.27 -5.08 21.91
C SER A 68 3.29 -3.90 22.03
N ARG A 69 2.09 -4.04 21.44
CA ARG A 69 1.01 -3.05 21.56
C ARG A 69 0.24 -3.32 22.85
N SER A 70 -0.09 -2.27 23.60
CA SER A 70 -0.80 -2.37 24.89
C SER A 70 -2.25 -2.86 24.78
N ASN A 71 -2.87 -2.78 23.60
CA ASN A 71 -4.27 -3.15 23.40
C ASN A 71 -4.37 -4.56 22.80
N GLY A 72 -4.87 -5.51 23.60
CA GLY A 72 -4.76 -6.97 23.49
C GLY A 72 -5.28 -7.70 22.23
N GLN A 73 -5.47 -7.05 21.08
CA GLN A 73 -5.65 -7.74 19.79
C GLN A 73 -4.30 -7.88 19.09
N ARG A 74 -3.66 -9.03 19.27
CA ARG A 74 -2.35 -9.35 18.68
C ARG A 74 -2.52 -9.61 17.18
N SER A 75 -2.09 -8.67 16.34
CA SER A 75 -1.98 -8.90 14.89
C SER A 75 -0.61 -9.45 14.46
N THR A 76 0.37 -9.52 15.37
CA THR A 76 1.68 -10.14 15.15
C THR A 76 2.31 -10.54 16.49
N ALA A 77 3.22 -11.51 16.47
CA ALA A 77 4.00 -11.84 17.67
C ALA A 77 4.92 -10.66 18.04
N PRO A 78 5.04 -10.32 19.34
CA PRO A 78 6.01 -9.31 19.77
C PRO A 78 7.41 -9.74 19.35
N SER A 79 8.23 -8.76 18.93
CA SER A 79 9.59 -8.96 18.41
C SER A 79 9.69 -9.74 17.09
N TYR A 80 8.58 -9.96 16.38
CA TYR A 80 8.64 -10.51 15.02
C TYR A 80 9.43 -9.58 14.09
N GLY A 81 10.31 -10.19 13.29
CA GLY A 81 11.30 -9.48 12.46
C GLY A 81 12.31 -8.65 13.27
N SER A 82 12.58 -9.06 14.51
CA SER A 82 13.80 -8.63 15.18
C SER A 82 15.03 -9.22 14.48
N GLY A 83 16.08 -8.43 14.39
CA GLY A 83 17.26 -8.80 13.63
C GLY A 83 18.48 -7.96 14.00
N TRP A 84 19.56 -8.23 13.30
CA TRP A 84 20.82 -7.52 13.44
C TRP A 84 21.27 -7.04 12.07
N ASP A 85 21.49 -5.73 11.95
CA ASP A 85 22.16 -5.15 10.80
C ASP A 85 23.66 -5.13 11.09
N ILE A 86 24.43 -5.75 10.20
CA ILE A 86 25.88 -5.85 10.31
C ILE A 86 26.50 -4.92 9.26
N VAL A 87 27.11 -3.83 9.72
CA VAL A 87 27.82 -2.89 8.85
C VAL A 87 29.29 -3.29 8.78
N ILE A 88 29.77 -3.56 7.57
CA ILE A 88 31.11 -4.11 7.30
C ILE A 88 31.81 -3.23 6.26
N PRO A 89 33.15 -3.02 6.35
CA PRO A 89 33.91 -2.32 5.33
C PRO A 89 33.81 -2.98 3.94
N ALA A 90 33.78 -2.17 2.89
CA ALA A 90 33.75 -2.64 1.52
C ALA A 90 34.96 -3.54 1.18
N GLY A 91 34.71 -4.70 0.56
CA GLY A 91 35.72 -5.70 0.23
C GLY A 91 35.71 -6.93 1.15
N TRP A 92 35.12 -6.83 2.35
CA TRP A 92 35.01 -7.94 3.29
C TRP A 92 33.65 -8.66 3.26
N SER A 93 32.64 -8.09 2.61
CA SER A 93 31.26 -8.61 2.59
C SER A 93 31.17 -10.08 2.18
N MET A 94 31.87 -10.50 1.11
CA MET A 94 31.83 -11.89 0.64
C MET A 94 32.42 -12.90 1.64
N ALA A 95 33.48 -12.52 2.37
CA ALA A 95 34.08 -13.40 3.36
C ALA A 95 33.10 -13.67 4.52
N PHE A 96 32.43 -12.63 5.01
CA PHE A 96 31.38 -12.76 6.03
C PHE A 96 30.15 -13.51 5.50
N TRP A 97 29.71 -13.20 4.28
CA TRP A 97 28.57 -13.86 3.66
C TRP A 97 28.77 -15.37 3.55
N VAL A 98 29.91 -15.82 3.07
CA VAL A 98 30.26 -17.24 2.99
C VAL A 98 30.30 -17.88 4.37
N ALA A 99 30.87 -17.19 5.37
CA ALA A 99 30.90 -17.67 6.75
C ALA A 99 29.49 -17.89 7.34
N PHE A 100 28.54 -16.98 7.07
CA PHE A 100 27.15 -17.14 7.50
C PHE A 100 26.45 -18.33 6.81
N ASN A 101 26.68 -18.52 5.51
CA ASN A 101 26.13 -19.66 4.78
C ASN A 101 26.67 -21.00 5.33
N TYR A 102 27.95 -21.08 5.70
CA TYR A 102 28.51 -22.27 6.37
C TYR A 102 27.92 -22.53 7.76
N ARG A 103 27.28 -21.52 8.38
CA ARG A 103 26.50 -21.66 9.62
C ARG A 103 24.99 -21.78 9.34
N CYS A 104 24.62 -22.23 8.14
CA CYS A 104 23.25 -22.51 7.72
C CYS A 104 22.31 -21.29 7.65
N ALA A 105 22.86 -20.06 7.59
CA ALA A 105 22.04 -18.89 7.26
C ALA A 105 21.51 -19.01 5.82
N ARG A 106 20.26 -18.57 5.59
CA ARG A 106 19.64 -18.57 4.26
C ARG A 106 19.48 -17.13 3.79
N ALA A 107 19.80 -16.90 2.52
CA ALA A 107 19.64 -15.59 1.89
C ALA A 107 18.17 -15.37 1.48
N GLY A 108 17.62 -14.20 1.85
CA GLY A 108 16.36 -13.69 1.33
C GLY A 108 16.61 -12.52 0.36
N GLY A 109 15.76 -12.39 -0.65
CA GLY A 109 15.77 -11.27 -1.59
C GLY A 109 14.72 -10.21 -1.26
N LEU A 110 14.35 -9.43 -2.27
CA LEU A 110 13.34 -8.38 -2.16
C LEU A 110 11.97 -8.93 -1.74
N ARG A 111 11.55 -10.07 -2.33
CA ARG A 111 10.28 -10.75 -2.01
C ARG A 111 10.19 -11.13 -0.53
N GLU A 112 11.27 -11.64 0.05
CA GLU A 112 11.31 -12.00 1.47
C GLU A 112 11.29 -10.75 2.36
N SER A 113 11.91 -9.64 1.92
CA SER A 113 11.84 -8.34 2.62
C SER A 113 10.41 -7.78 2.63
N GLU A 114 9.71 -7.83 1.49
CA GLU A 114 8.28 -7.47 1.40
C GLU A 114 7.41 -8.38 2.27
N SER A 115 7.65 -9.70 2.23
CA SER A 115 6.92 -10.67 3.05
C SER A 115 7.14 -10.42 4.53
N LEU A 116 8.37 -10.10 4.94
CA LEU A 116 8.70 -9.73 6.32
C LEU A 116 7.96 -8.46 6.75
N ALA A 117 7.97 -7.42 5.92
CA ALA A 117 7.25 -6.17 6.19
C ALA A 117 5.74 -6.41 6.33
N HIS A 118 5.14 -7.20 5.44
CA HIS A 118 3.73 -7.58 5.49
C HIS A 118 3.39 -8.35 6.77
N GLU A 119 4.21 -9.35 7.13
CA GLU A 119 4.04 -10.10 8.39
C GLU A 119 4.25 -9.20 9.61
N GLN A 120 5.14 -8.20 9.56
CA GLN A 120 5.30 -7.19 10.62
C GLN A 120 4.09 -6.24 10.71
N GLY A 121 3.35 -6.05 9.62
CA GLY A 121 2.28 -5.06 9.54
C GLY A 121 2.74 -3.66 9.17
N VAL A 122 3.87 -3.55 8.50
CA VAL A 122 4.47 -2.29 8.07
C VAL A 122 4.52 -2.29 6.54
N LEU A 123 4.23 -1.15 5.93
CA LEU A 123 4.33 -0.99 4.49
C LEU A 123 5.80 -1.03 4.04
N HIS A 124 6.07 -1.71 2.94
CA HIS A 124 7.43 -1.82 2.42
C HIS A 124 7.87 -0.50 1.77
N PHE A 125 8.93 0.15 2.29
CA PHE A 125 9.46 1.37 1.69
C PHE A 125 10.40 1.04 0.52
N PRO A 126 10.32 1.73 -0.63
CA PRO A 126 9.50 2.91 -0.92
C PRO A 126 8.10 2.61 -1.50
N GLN A 127 7.91 1.42 -2.09
CA GLN A 127 6.76 1.08 -2.94
C GLN A 127 5.39 1.16 -2.25
N GLY A 128 5.35 0.94 -0.94
CA GLY A 128 4.15 0.96 -0.12
C GLY A 128 3.57 2.34 0.14
N TYR A 129 4.32 3.43 -0.08
CA TYR A 129 3.91 4.79 0.27
C TYR A 129 3.51 5.63 -0.95
N PRO A 130 2.23 6.03 -1.08
CA PRO A 130 1.69 6.63 -2.30
C PRO A 130 2.05 8.10 -2.51
N ASP A 131 2.52 8.80 -1.48
CA ASP A 131 2.90 10.21 -1.54
C ASP A 131 4.36 10.43 -1.98
N THR A 132 5.18 9.38 -1.95
CA THR A 132 6.57 9.48 -2.36
C THR A 132 6.68 9.52 -3.89
N VAL A 133 7.63 10.30 -4.42
CA VAL A 133 7.86 10.38 -5.88
C VAL A 133 8.17 9.00 -6.46
N VAL A 134 9.04 8.24 -5.78
CA VAL A 134 9.41 6.87 -6.16
C VAL A 134 8.22 5.92 -6.08
N GLY A 135 7.37 6.06 -5.06
CA GLY A 135 6.15 5.24 -4.92
C GLY A 135 5.17 5.48 -6.06
N ARG A 136 4.97 6.74 -6.49
CA ARG A 136 4.11 7.05 -7.64
C ARG A 136 4.65 6.49 -8.95
N GLU A 137 5.96 6.61 -9.19
CA GLU A 137 6.61 6.05 -10.38
C GLU A 137 6.55 4.50 -10.39
N ASP A 138 6.73 3.86 -9.24
CA ASP A 138 6.58 2.41 -9.11
C ASP A 138 5.12 1.98 -9.36
N GLU A 139 4.14 2.74 -8.85
CA GLU A 139 2.72 2.49 -9.09
C GLU A 139 2.34 2.62 -10.57
N THR A 140 2.85 3.62 -11.29
CA THR A 140 2.59 3.78 -12.73
C THR A 140 3.23 2.65 -13.54
N ASN A 141 4.48 2.30 -13.22
CA ASN A 141 5.17 1.16 -13.83
C ASN A 141 4.44 -0.16 -13.60
N LEU A 142 3.98 -0.39 -12.36
CA LEU A 142 3.18 -1.56 -12.01
C LEU A 142 1.85 -1.57 -12.76
N CYS A 143 1.18 -0.42 -12.87
CA CYS A 143 -0.07 -0.29 -13.63
C CYS A 143 0.14 -0.71 -15.10
N HIS A 144 1.20 -0.22 -15.75
CA HIS A 144 1.54 -0.61 -17.13
C HIS A 144 1.78 -2.12 -17.25
N GLN A 145 2.58 -2.71 -16.34
CA GLN A 145 2.84 -4.15 -16.33
C GLN A 145 1.54 -4.97 -16.15
N LEU A 146 0.67 -4.58 -15.22
CA LEU A 146 -0.59 -5.26 -14.97
C LEU A 146 -1.57 -5.10 -16.15
N MET A 147 -1.61 -3.92 -16.77
CA MET A 147 -2.43 -3.66 -17.95
C MET A 147 -1.96 -4.49 -19.16
N ASP A 148 -0.65 -4.60 -19.37
CA ASP A 148 -0.07 -5.46 -20.42
C ASP A 148 -0.40 -6.93 -20.18
N THR A 149 -0.26 -7.42 -18.95
CA THR A 149 -0.62 -8.81 -18.62
C THR A 149 -2.12 -9.08 -18.77
N TYR A 150 -2.96 -8.08 -18.49
CA TYR A 150 -4.40 -8.17 -18.70
C TYR A 150 -4.78 -8.19 -20.19
N ASN A 151 -4.11 -7.38 -21.02
CA ASN A 151 -4.35 -7.30 -22.46
C ASN A 151 -3.80 -8.51 -23.23
N LYS A 152 -2.76 -9.18 -22.72
CA LYS A 152 -2.28 -10.47 -23.24
C LYS A 152 -3.31 -11.59 -23.12
N LYS A 153 -4.23 -11.52 -22.15
CA LYS A 153 -5.27 -12.54 -21.95
C LYS A 153 -6.42 -12.33 -22.95
N PRO A 154 -6.90 -13.39 -23.62
CA PRO A 154 -8.04 -13.27 -24.54
C PRO A 154 -9.31 -12.86 -23.77
N PRO A 155 -10.30 -12.23 -24.44
CA PRO A 155 -11.48 -11.66 -23.77
C PRO A 155 -12.26 -12.62 -22.86
N ALA A 156 -12.29 -13.92 -23.16
CA ALA A 156 -13.00 -14.92 -22.37
C ALA A 156 -12.23 -15.43 -21.13
N LYS A 157 -10.94 -15.09 -21.01
CA LYS A 157 -10.05 -15.53 -19.91
C LYS A 157 -9.62 -14.39 -18.99
N ARG A 158 -10.10 -13.17 -19.24
CA ARG A 158 -9.84 -12.00 -18.40
C ARG A 158 -11.09 -11.58 -17.64
N PRO A 159 -10.98 -11.12 -16.38
CA PRO A 159 -12.12 -10.61 -15.63
C PRO A 159 -12.76 -9.42 -16.32
N ASN A 160 -14.08 -9.31 -16.22
CA ASN A 160 -14.79 -8.13 -16.72
C ASN A 160 -15.03 -7.16 -15.56
N TYR A 161 -14.14 -6.17 -15.43
CA TYR A 161 -14.18 -5.20 -14.33
C TYR A 161 -15.40 -4.28 -14.36
N THR A 162 -15.97 -3.98 -15.53
CA THR A 162 -17.20 -3.19 -15.65
C THR A 162 -18.38 -3.91 -14.99
N LYS A 163 -18.53 -5.21 -15.20
CA LYS A 163 -19.58 -6.01 -14.54
C LYS A 163 -19.36 -6.14 -13.04
N LEU A 164 -18.09 -6.17 -12.62
CA LEU A 164 -17.67 -6.22 -11.22
C LEU A 164 -17.78 -4.87 -10.50
N GLY A 165 -18.16 -3.79 -11.20
CA GLY A 165 -18.24 -2.44 -10.62
C GLY A 165 -16.88 -1.89 -10.18
N ILE A 166 -15.77 -2.31 -10.81
CA ILE A 166 -14.42 -1.84 -10.49
C ILE A 166 -13.98 -0.85 -11.57
N GLN A 167 -13.79 0.42 -11.18
CA GLN A 167 -13.35 1.47 -12.11
C GLN A 167 -11.83 1.43 -12.34
N CYS A 168 -11.06 1.26 -11.27
CA CYS A 168 -9.59 1.30 -11.28
C CYS A 168 -9.00 -0.04 -10.80
N PRO A 169 -8.90 -1.07 -11.65
CA PRO A 169 -8.45 -2.41 -11.22
C PRO A 169 -6.95 -2.54 -10.96
N PHE A 170 -6.13 -1.66 -11.55
CA PHE A 170 -4.65 -1.76 -11.55
C PHE A 170 -3.94 -0.53 -10.97
N GLN A 171 -4.71 0.46 -10.50
CA GLN A 171 -4.20 1.72 -10.00
C GLN A 171 -4.96 2.13 -8.75
N PHE A 172 -4.35 2.98 -7.94
CA PHE A 172 -4.99 3.56 -6.77
C PHE A 172 -5.32 5.03 -7.01
N PRO A 173 -6.60 5.38 -7.19
CA PRO A 173 -7.00 6.75 -7.48
C PRO A 173 -7.07 7.58 -6.18
N TRP A 174 -5.93 7.77 -5.49
CA TRP A 174 -5.86 8.44 -4.20
C TRP A 174 -6.34 9.89 -4.25
N GLY A 175 -5.80 10.68 -5.18
CA GLY A 175 -6.17 12.09 -5.34
C GLY A 175 -7.66 12.26 -5.63
N SER A 176 -8.18 11.51 -6.60
CA SER A 176 -9.61 11.54 -6.94
C SER A 176 -10.50 11.03 -5.80
N LEU A 177 -10.09 9.99 -5.05
CA LEU A 177 -10.84 9.49 -3.89
C LEU A 177 -10.99 10.56 -2.81
N VAL A 178 -9.88 11.21 -2.45
CA VAL A 178 -9.87 12.23 -1.40
C VAL A 178 -10.66 13.47 -1.84
N LYS A 179 -10.48 13.91 -3.10
CA LYS A 179 -11.29 14.97 -3.71
C LYS A 179 -12.79 14.67 -3.63
N GLN A 180 -13.23 13.48 -4.04
CA GLN A 180 -14.65 13.11 -4.03
C GLN A 180 -15.23 13.06 -2.61
N TRP A 181 -14.46 12.62 -1.61
CA TRP A 181 -14.91 12.64 -0.22
C TRP A 181 -15.03 14.06 0.33
N ALA A 182 -14.11 14.95 -0.05
CA ALA A 182 -14.20 16.37 0.29
C ALA A 182 -15.44 17.03 -0.35
N VAL A 183 -15.72 16.76 -1.62
CA VAL A 183 -16.94 17.24 -2.31
C VAL A 183 -18.20 16.75 -1.58
N LYS A 184 -18.25 15.45 -1.23
CA LYS A 184 -19.44 14.79 -0.69
C LYS A 184 -19.84 15.30 0.70
N GLU A 185 -18.87 15.77 1.48
CA GLU A 185 -19.10 16.37 2.80
C GLU A 185 -19.00 17.92 2.75
N GLU A 186 -19.19 18.52 1.56
CA GLU A 186 -19.24 19.98 1.34
C GLU A 186 -17.96 20.76 1.71
N MET A 187 -16.80 20.09 1.77
CA MET A 187 -15.48 20.65 2.11
C MET A 187 -14.62 20.95 0.86
N GLN A 188 -15.27 21.39 -0.22
CA GLN A 188 -14.60 21.59 -1.51
C GLN A 188 -13.61 22.77 -1.48
N ASP A 189 -13.93 23.82 -0.72
CA ASP A 189 -13.13 25.03 -0.66
C ASP A 189 -11.79 24.78 0.05
N GLU A 190 -11.79 23.96 1.10
CA GLU A 190 -10.57 23.53 1.79
C GLU A 190 -9.71 22.64 0.88
N TRP A 191 -10.32 21.73 0.11
CA TRP A 191 -9.57 20.92 -0.86
C TRP A 191 -8.89 21.81 -1.92
N ASN A 192 -9.60 22.79 -2.47
CA ASN A 192 -9.04 23.70 -3.47
C ASN A 192 -7.84 24.51 -2.93
N GLN A 193 -7.85 24.88 -1.63
CA GLN A 193 -6.73 25.56 -0.98
C GLN A 193 -5.46 24.70 -0.88
N THR A 194 -5.59 23.37 -0.87
CA THR A 194 -4.46 22.43 -0.78
C THR A 194 -3.73 22.21 -2.10
N GLY A 195 -4.16 22.86 -3.19
CA GLY A 195 -3.54 22.73 -4.51
C GLY A 195 -3.76 21.36 -5.15
N GLY A 196 -4.78 20.60 -4.72
CA GLY A 196 -5.14 19.30 -5.28
C GLY A 196 -4.20 18.15 -4.92
N ASN A 197 -3.27 18.34 -3.98
CA ASN A 197 -2.35 17.30 -3.54
C ASN A 197 -2.86 16.61 -2.27
N PHE A 198 -2.55 15.33 -2.08
CA PHE A 198 -2.83 14.59 -0.86
C PHE A 198 -1.54 14.29 -0.10
N TYR A 199 -1.66 13.95 1.19
CA TYR A 199 -0.53 13.42 1.96
C TYR A 199 -0.97 12.31 2.90
N VAL A 200 0.00 11.55 3.38
CA VAL A 200 -0.22 10.45 4.32
C VAL A 200 0.03 10.91 5.76
N MET A 201 -0.91 10.62 6.66
CA MET A 201 -0.78 10.89 8.09
C MET A 201 0.33 10.03 8.71
N ARG A 202 1.35 10.68 9.26
CA ARG A 202 2.46 10.04 9.98
C ARG A 202 2.65 10.51 11.41
N ASP A 203 1.89 11.51 11.86
CA ASP A 203 1.97 12.00 13.23
C ASP A 203 1.46 10.93 14.20
N LYS A 204 2.40 10.37 14.98
CA LYS A 204 2.11 9.31 15.95
C LYS A 204 1.17 9.75 17.05
N THR A 205 1.13 11.04 17.40
CA THR A 205 0.23 11.54 18.44
C THR A 205 -1.23 11.47 17.95
N ILE A 206 -1.47 11.92 16.72
CA ILE A 206 -2.77 11.86 16.06
C ILE A 206 -3.17 10.39 15.81
N LEU A 207 -2.29 9.58 15.22
CA LEU A 207 -2.58 8.17 14.94
C LEU A 207 -2.87 7.38 16.23
N LYS A 208 -2.20 7.68 17.35
CA LYS A 208 -2.52 7.10 18.66
C LYS A 208 -3.90 7.52 19.16
N LYS A 209 -4.26 8.81 19.04
CA LYS A 209 -5.61 9.30 19.38
C LYS A 209 -6.67 8.55 18.55
N MET A 210 -6.47 8.44 17.24
CA MET A 210 -7.41 7.76 16.34
C MET A 210 -7.51 6.25 16.62
N SER A 211 -6.37 5.58 16.83
CA SER A 211 -6.35 4.17 17.21
C SER A 211 -7.06 3.94 18.54
N LYS A 212 -6.89 4.85 19.50
CA LYS A 212 -7.63 4.80 20.76
C LYS A 212 -9.13 4.92 20.53
N VAL A 213 -9.61 5.87 19.73
CA VAL A 213 -11.04 6.00 19.38
C VAL A 213 -11.59 4.72 18.75
N LEU A 214 -10.87 4.13 17.79
CA LEU A 214 -11.26 2.85 17.18
C LEU A 214 -11.31 1.71 18.21
N SER A 215 -10.38 1.69 19.17
CA SER A 215 -10.35 0.65 20.21
C SER A 215 -11.38 0.88 21.32
N ASP A 216 -11.65 2.11 21.74
CA ASP A 216 -12.62 2.40 22.81
C ASP A 216 -14.05 2.04 22.37
N VAL A 217 -14.34 2.13 21.07
CA VAL A 217 -15.56 1.60 20.43
C VAL A 217 -15.66 0.07 20.62
N THR A 218 -14.52 -0.64 20.65
CA THR A 218 -14.48 -2.11 20.78
C THR A 218 -14.61 -2.62 22.23
N TRP A 219 -14.37 -1.78 23.25
CA TRP A 219 -14.25 -2.21 24.66
C TRP A 219 -15.40 -1.82 25.59
N ARG A 220 -16.47 -1.17 25.12
CA ARG A 220 -17.70 -0.99 25.93
C ARG A 220 -18.48 -2.31 26.05
N LYS A 221 -17.88 -3.31 26.69
CA LYS A 221 -18.57 -4.47 27.24
C LYS A 221 -19.27 -4.06 28.55
N LEU A 222 -20.57 -4.34 28.61
CA LEU A 222 -21.28 -4.80 29.81
C LEU A 222 -21.17 -3.95 31.09
N SER A 223 -21.55 -2.68 31.06
CA SER A 223 -22.11 -2.07 32.27
C SER A 223 -23.35 -1.26 31.92
N ASN A 224 -24.50 -1.89 32.18
CA ASN A 224 -25.76 -1.19 32.40
C ASN A 224 -25.58 -0.37 33.68
N GLU A 225 -25.79 0.95 33.62
CA GLU A 225 -26.70 1.62 34.58
C GLU A 225 -27.00 3.10 34.32
N ASN A 226 -26.18 3.88 33.61
CA ASN A 226 -26.48 5.32 33.47
C ASN A 226 -26.70 5.78 32.03
N LYS A 227 -27.96 5.73 31.58
CA LYS A 227 -28.40 6.30 30.29
C LYS A 227 -28.23 7.83 30.22
N ASP A 228 -28.36 8.54 31.35
CA ASP A 228 -28.22 10.00 31.39
C ASP A 228 -26.75 10.47 31.42
N SER A 229 -25.82 9.62 31.87
CA SER A 229 -24.37 9.87 31.80
C SER A 229 -23.81 9.68 30.39
N LEU A 230 -24.50 8.94 29.52
CA LEU A 230 -24.06 8.70 28.14
C LEU A 230 -24.25 9.94 27.28
N PHE A 231 -25.30 10.75 27.51
CA PHE A 231 -25.50 12.00 26.77
C PHE A 231 -24.47 13.06 27.16
N THR A 232 -24.16 13.19 28.46
CA THR A 232 -23.10 14.09 28.95
C THR A 232 -21.69 13.63 28.55
N THR A 233 -21.44 12.32 28.51
CA THR A 233 -20.19 11.76 27.96
C THR A 233 -20.15 11.85 26.43
N MET A 234 -21.29 11.75 25.74
CA MET A 234 -21.40 11.98 24.30
C MET A 234 -21.10 13.43 23.96
N VAL A 235 -21.61 14.42 24.71
CA VAL A 235 -21.29 15.84 24.52
C VAL A 235 -19.83 16.14 24.87
N SER A 236 -19.27 15.52 25.92
CA SER A 236 -17.85 15.61 26.27
C SER A 236 -16.91 14.96 25.24
N MET A 237 -17.31 13.86 24.63
CA MET A 237 -16.59 13.20 23.53
C MET A 237 -16.83 13.91 22.20
N LEU A 238 -17.99 14.55 22.00
CA LEU A 238 -18.26 15.43 20.86
C LEU A 238 -17.40 16.70 20.93
N ASN A 239 -17.08 17.23 22.11
CA ASN A 239 -16.08 18.28 22.28
C ASN A 239 -14.62 17.79 22.01
N LYS A 240 -14.35 16.48 22.04
CA LYS A 240 -13.09 15.86 21.55
C LYS A 240 -13.19 15.45 20.08
N ASN A 241 -14.39 15.21 19.58
CA ASN A 241 -14.67 15.12 18.16
C ASN A 241 -14.62 16.50 17.54
N ASP A 242 -14.83 17.60 18.25
CA ASP A 242 -14.51 18.94 17.77
C ASP A 242 -13.00 19.05 17.52
N GLU A 243 -12.13 18.45 18.32
CA GLU A 243 -10.71 18.33 17.95
C GLU A 243 -10.52 17.50 16.67
N LEU A 244 -11.23 16.39 16.46
CA LEU A 244 -11.11 15.54 15.26
C LEU A 244 -11.82 16.09 14.02
N LEU A 245 -12.87 16.88 14.19
CA LEU A 245 -13.65 17.58 13.17
C LEU A 245 -12.93 18.87 12.78
N THR A 246 -12.36 19.61 13.75
CA THR A 246 -11.40 20.70 13.47
C THR A 246 -10.10 20.16 12.86
N LEU A 247 -9.68 18.94 13.22
CA LEU A 247 -8.63 18.21 12.49
C LEU A 247 -9.13 17.82 11.10
N GLY A 248 -10.39 17.40 10.93
CA GLY A 248 -11.01 17.14 9.63
C GLY A 248 -10.95 18.34 8.70
N ASN A 249 -11.30 19.52 9.20
CA ASN A 249 -11.22 20.78 8.45
C ASN A 249 -9.77 21.15 8.07
N LYS A 250 -8.77 20.70 8.84
CA LYS A 250 -7.34 20.93 8.55
C LYS A 250 -6.72 19.83 7.70
N HIS A 251 -7.28 18.63 7.71
CA HIS A 251 -6.73 17.41 7.13
C HIS A 251 -7.72 16.79 6.13
N THR A 252 -8.37 17.64 5.32
CA THR A 252 -9.36 17.23 4.29
C THR A 252 -8.71 16.40 3.18
N ASN A 253 -7.45 16.69 2.85
CA ASN A 253 -6.66 16.02 1.83
C ASN A 253 -5.78 14.86 2.36
N CYS A 254 -6.17 14.25 3.49
CA CYS A 254 -5.34 13.32 4.23
C CYS A 254 -5.71 11.85 4.01
N LEU A 255 -4.70 11.00 3.80
CA LEU A 255 -4.79 9.55 3.84
C LEU A 255 -4.28 9.01 5.17
N VAL A 256 -5.05 8.11 5.76
CA VAL A 256 -4.71 7.45 7.03
C VAL A 256 -4.24 6.03 6.72
N PRO A 257 -3.04 5.63 7.17
CA PRO A 257 -2.62 4.24 7.07
C PRO A 257 -3.51 3.38 7.97
N VAL A 258 -4.00 2.27 7.42
CA VAL A 258 -4.86 1.34 8.13
C VAL A 258 -4.42 -0.09 7.91
N GLU A 259 -4.65 -0.87 8.96
CA GLU A 259 -4.52 -2.30 8.98
C GLU A 259 -5.92 -2.91 9.04
N VAL A 260 -6.19 -3.85 8.15
CA VAL A 260 -7.46 -4.53 8.03
C VAL A 260 -7.24 -6.02 8.31
N THR A 261 -7.95 -6.57 9.28
CA THR A 261 -7.88 -7.99 9.66
C THR A 261 -9.20 -8.66 9.38
N MET A 262 -9.21 -9.74 8.59
CA MET A 262 -10.46 -10.42 8.23
C MET A 262 -11.15 -11.00 9.47
N VAL A 263 -12.48 -10.87 9.58
CA VAL A 263 -13.25 -11.45 10.70
C VAL A 263 -13.47 -12.94 10.51
N THR A 264 -13.83 -13.31 9.28
CA THR A 264 -14.11 -14.68 8.87
C THR A 264 -13.12 -15.10 7.79
N ARG A 265 -13.31 -16.31 7.24
CA ARG A 265 -12.46 -16.85 6.18
C ARG A 265 -12.33 -15.85 5.03
N GLY A 266 -11.09 -15.59 4.61
CA GLY A 266 -10.79 -14.75 3.45
C GLY A 266 -9.38 -14.21 3.52
N CYS A 267 -8.90 -13.75 2.37
CA CYS A 267 -7.65 -13.02 2.24
C CYS A 267 -7.97 -11.73 1.48
N SER A 268 -7.45 -10.60 1.94
CA SER A 268 -7.43 -9.39 1.14
C SER A 268 -6.37 -9.50 0.06
N GLU A 269 -6.64 -8.88 -1.09
CA GLU A 269 -5.71 -8.79 -2.21
C GLU A 269 -5.31 -7.32 -2.42
N ARG A 270 -4.20 -7.09 -3.13
CA ARG A 270 -3.84 -5.75 -3.60
C ARG A 270 -4.95 -5.19 -4.48
N PHE A 271 -5.19 -3.87 -4.39
CA PHE A 271 -6.29 -3.15 -5.05
C PHE A 271 -7.69 -3.45 -4.51
N ALA A 272 -7.82 -4.27 -3.46
CA ALA A 272 -9.14 -4.51 -2.87
C ALA A 272 -9.72 -3.23 -2.27
N ASN A 273 -11.01 -3.01 -2.48
CA ASN A 273 -11.73 -1.85 -1.98
C ASN A 273 -12.08 -2.06 -0.50
N ILE A 274 -11.93 -1.00 0.28
CA ILE A 274 -12.42 -0.89 1.66
C ILE A 274 -13.68 -0.04 1.61
N ALA A 275 -14.80 -0.59 2.07
CA ALA A 275 -16.11 0.05 1.99
C ALA A 275 -16.81 0.11 3.36
N ILE A 276 -17.68 1.11 3.53
CA ILE A 276 -18.50 1.27 4.74
C ILE A 276 -19.67 0.26 4.68
N PRO A 277 -19.91 -0.52 5.75
CA PRO A 277 -21.05 -1.40 5.82
C PRO A 277 -22.35 -0.62 6.02
N LEU A 278 -23.46 -1.12 5.45
CA LEU A 278 -24.79 -0.61 5.77
C LEU A 278 -25.27 -1.14 7.13
N GLN A 279 -26.27 -0.47 7.72
CA GLN A 279 -26.91 -0.93 8.97
C GLN A 279 -27.41 -2.38 8.88
N GLU A 280 -27.93 -2.79 7.72
CA GLU A 280 -28.35 -4.17 7.44
C GLU A 280 -27.19 -5.16 7.49
N ASP A 281 -26.02 -4.78 6.95
CA ASP A 281 -24.84 -5.63 6.91
C ASP A 281 -24.27 -5.85 8.32
N LEU A 282 -24.36 -4.83 9.17
CA LEU A 282 -23.98 -4.92 10.58
C LEU A 282 -24.97 -5.79 11.37
N ALA A 283 -26.27 -5.63 11.16
CA ALA A 283 -27.29 -6.48 11.78
C ALA A 283 -27.12 -7.96 11.41
N ARG A 284 -26.71 -8.26 10.16
CA ARG A 284 -26.37 -9.62 9.71
C ARG A 284 -25.15 -10.17 10.43
N LEU A 285 -24.10 -9.37 10.61
CA LEU A 285 -22.90 -9.80 11.34
C LEU A 285 -23.22 -10.16 12.80
N VAL A 286 -24.07 -9.38 13.46
CA VAL A 286 -24.47 -9.64 14.86
C VAL A 286 -25.36 -10.87 14.97
N SER A 287 -26.35 -11.00 14.09
CA SER A 287 -27.31 -12.12 14.12
C SER A 287 -26.67 -13.44 13.74
N ASN A 288 -25.75 -13.46 12.77
CA ASN A 288 -25.04 -14.66 12.36
C ASN A 288 -23.58 -14.38 11.98
N PRO A 289 -22.65 -14.46 12.95
CA PRO A 289 -21.22 -14.22 12.71
C PRO A 289 -20.56 -15.18 11.71
N LYS A 290 -21.14 -16.36 11.49
CA LYS A 290 -20.65 -17.35 10.52
C LYS A 290 -21.22 -17.14 9.12
N SER A 291 -22.28 -16.34 8.98
CA SER A 291 -22.80 -15.99 7.67
C SER A 291 -21.78 -15.12 6.92
N GLY A 292 -21.63 -15.39 5.63
CA GLY A 292 -20.78 -14.56 4.78
C GLY A 292 -21.33 -13.14 4.69
N ALA A 293 -20.46 -12.18 4.39
CA ALA A 293 -20.89 -10.82 4.07
C ALA A 293 -21.77 -10.81 2.80
N PRO A 294 -22.47 -9.72 2.51
CA PRO A 294 -23.31 -9.65 1.31
C PRO A 294 -22.50 -9.79 0.01
N MET A 295 -23.19 -10.13 -1.06
CA MET A 295 -22.64 -10.07 -2.42
C MET A 295 -22.99 -8.74 -3.08
N GLU A 296 -22.10 -8.30 -3.97
CA GLU A 296 -22.31 -7.16 -4.85
C GLU A 296 -23.25 -7.53 -5.99
N THR A 297 -24.08 -6.56 -6.40
CA THR A 297 -24.96 -6.72 -7.55
C THR A 297 -24.16 -6.69 -8.85
N ILE A 298 -24.68 -7.33 -9.89
CA ILE A 298 -24.04 -7.30 -11.21
C ILE A 298 -24.33 -5.94 -11.84
N HIS A 299 -23.28 -5.19 -12.15
CA HIS A 299 -23.38 -3.89 -12.80
C HIS A 299 -23.70 -4.09 -14.28
N LYS A 300 -24.68 -3.33 -14.78
CA LYS A 300 -25.06 -3.38 -16.20
C LYS A 300 -23.99 -2.67 -17.03
N GLU A 301 -23.48 -3.36 -18.04
CA GLU A 301 -22.75 -2.69 -19.10
C GLU A 301 -23.75 -1.94 -19.97
N GLU A 302 -23.48 -0.66 -20.29
CA GLU A 302 -24.00 -0.06 -21.53
C GLU A 302 -23.75 -1.05 -22.67
N THR A 303 -24.82 -1.49 -23.32
CA THR A 303 -24.78 -2.78 -23.98
C THR A 303 -23.73 -2.77 -25.10
N ARG A 304 -23.07 -3.91 -25.33
CA ARG A 304 -22.24 -4.12 -26.55
C ARG A 304 -23.00 -3.76 -27.85
N ARG A 305 -24.34 -3.79 -27.81
CA ARG A 305 -25.21 -3.33 -28.90
C ARG A 305 -25.17 -1.83 -29.04
N GLU A 306 -25.37 -1.06 -27.98
CA GLU A 306 -25.21 0.40 -27.97
C GLU A 306 -23.82 0.83 -28.46
N LYS A 307 -22.74 0.20 -27.98
CA LYS A 307 -21.37 0.51 -28.45
C LYS A 307 -21.13 0.11 -29.92
N LYS A 308 -21.70 -1.00 -30.39
CA LYS A 308 -21.66 -1.38 -31.83
C LYS A 308 -22.50 -0.44 -32.68
N GLU A 309 -23.63 0.02 -32.17
CA GLU A 309 -24.51 0.98 -32.83
C GLU A 309 -23.90 2.37 -32.89
N GLU A 310 -23.27 2.83 -31.82
CA GLU A 310 -22.47 4.06 -31.81
C GLU A 310 -21.30 3.97 -32.77
N LYS A 311 -20.57 2.85 -32.80
CA LYS A 311 -19.47 2.65 -33.76
C LYS A 311 -20.00 2.63 -35.20
N LYS A 312 -21.16 2.01 -35.44
CA LYS A 312 -21.86 2.07 -36.74
C LYS A 312 -22.36 3.47 -37.07
N LYS A 313 -22.86 4.25 -36.10
CA LYS A 313 -23.31 5.64 -36.26
C LYS A 313 -22.13 6.56 -36.57
N LYS A 314 -21.00 6.44 -35.86
CA LYS A 314 -19.75 7.17 -36.13
C LYS A 314 -19.18 6.84 -37.51
N ILE A 315 -19.17 5.56 -37.91
CA ILE A 315 -18.77 5.14 -39.27
C ILE A 315 -19.73 5.69 -40.34
N LYS A 316 -21.04 5.74 -40.07
CA LYS A 316 -22.02 6.33 -41.00
C LYS A 316 -21.86 7.84 -41.13
N LEU A 317 -21.60 8.56 -40.04
CA LEU A 317 -21.37 10.01 -40.05
C LEU A 317 -20.10 10.39 -40.82
N GLN A 318 -19.03 9.60 -40.69
CA GLN A 318 -17.79 9.79 -41.45
C GLN A 318 -17.97 9.48 -42.95
N LYS A 319 -18.87 8.55 -43.31
CA LYS A 319 -19.18 8.24 -44.71
C LYS A 319 -20.15 9.23 -45.36
N SER A 320 -21.01 9.92 -44.59
CA SER A 320 -21.94 10.92 -45.12
C SER A 320 -21.32 12.32 -45.30
N GLY A 321 -20.14 12.58 -44.70
CA GLY A 321 -19.42 13.85 -44.85
C GLY A 321 -18.51 13.95 -46.09
N GLY A 322 -18.42 12.89 -46.90
CA GLY A 322 -17.54 12.80 -48.06
C GLY A 322 -18.33 12.72 -49.38
N ALA A 323 -19.08 13.78 -49.72
CA ALA A 323 -19.63 13.94 -51.06
C ALA A 323 -19.85 15.44 -51.37
N CYS A 324 -18.77 16.15 -51.70
CA CYS A 324 -18.86 17.37 -52.51
C CYS A 324 -18.08 17.14 -53.82
N LYS A 325 -18.69 17.59 -54.90
CA LYS A 325 -18.50 17.16 -56.29
C LYS A 325 -17.18 17.65 -56.88
N THR A 326 -16.57 16.81 -57.69
CA THR A 326 -15.50 17.15 -58.63
C THR A 326 -16.11 17.81 -59.87
N GLU A 327 -15.73 19.04 -60.17
CA GLU A 327 -15.77 19.63 -61.50
C GLU A 327 -14.40 20.22 -61.84
N THR A 328 -14.02 20.09 -63.11
CA THR A 328 -12.66 20.15 -63.69
C THR A 328 -12.30 21.51 -64.31
N MET A 329 -10.98 21.72 -64.52
CA MET A 329 -10.28 22.73 -65.38
C MET A 329 -10.10 24.13 -64.76
N ASP A 330 -8.98 24.88 -64.86
CA ASP A 330 -7.79 24.82 -65.72
C ASP A 330 -6.62 25.70 -65.16
N SER A 331 -5.38 25.31 -65.51
CA SER A 331 -4.14 26.09 -65.72
C SER A 331 -3.52 27.13 -64.73
N ALA A 332 -2.21 26.90 -64.50
CA ALA A 332 -1.06 27.84 -64.41
C ALA A 332 -0.72 28.61 -63.11
N GLY A 333 0.46 28.29 -62.54
CA GLY A 333 1.44 29.30 -62.08
C GLY A 333 1.83 29.37 -60.60
N LYS A 334 3.04 28.87 -60.30
CA LYS A 334 4.04 29.32 -59.27
C LYS A 334 3.79 29.11 -57.76
N ASN A 335 4.75 28.33 -57.20
CA ASN A 335 5.47 28.48 -55.93
C ASN A 335 4.71 28.66 -54.60
N LYS A 336 4.76 27.65 -53.71
CA LYS A 336 5.59 27.66 -52.47
C LYS A 336 5.31 26.47 -51.53
N VAL A 337 6.41 25.97 -50.96
CA VAL A 337 6.56 25.22 -49.69
C VAL A 337 5.94 23.83 -49.62
N GLY A 338 6.80 22.82 -49.77
CA GLY A 338 6.50 21.43 -49.45
C GLY A 338 6.40 21.23 -47.94
N ASN A 339 5.32 20.59 -47.50
CA ASN A 339 5.26 19.92 -46.21
C ASN A 339 4.86 18.46 -46.49
N GLU A 340 5.87 17.60 -46.53
CA GLU A 340 5.68 16.14 -46.60
C GLU A 340 5.25 15.64 -45.21
N ASN A 341 3.94 15.54 -44.95
CA ASN A 341 3.46 14.71 -43.86
C ASN A 341 3.44 13.25 -44.31
N LYS A 342 4.56 12.56 -44.09
CA LYS A 342 4.61 11.11 -44.01
C LYS A 342 3.81 10.67 -42.78
N ASN A 343 2.75 9.93 -43.04
CA ASN A 343 2.03 9.12 -42.06
C ASN A 343 2.99 8.08 -41.46
N SER A 344 3.58 8.44 -40.34
CA SER A 344 4.15 7.53 -39.35
C SER A 344 3.42 7.87 -38.05
N ALA A 345 2.29 7.20 -37.80
CA ALA A 345 1.62 7.28 -36.51
C ALA A 345 2.34 6.33 -35.54
N ASP A 346 3.59 6.69 -35.22
CA ASP A 346 4.19 6.38 -33.93
C ASP A 346 3.51 7.32 -32.92
N GLY A 347 2.46 6.82 -32.28
CA GLY A 347 1.81 7.49 -31.16
C GLY A 347 2.62 7.22 -29.91
N GLN A 348 3.60 8.10 -29.66
CA GLN A 348 4.26 8.28 -28.38
C GLN A 348 3.24 8.22 -27.24
N GLY A 349 3.55 7.42 -26.22
CA GLY A 349 2.80 7.39 -24.98
C GLY A 349 2.82 8.78 -24.35
N GLU A 350 1.72 9.51 -24.51
CA GLU A 350 1.40 10.62 -23.64
C GLU A 350 1.30 10.06 -22.22
N ALA A 351 2.11 10.62 -21.32
CA ALA A 351 1.97 10.42 -19.90
C ALA A 351 0.51 10.75 -19.54
N LEU A 352 -0.25 9.73 -19.13
CA LEU A 352 -1.57 9.93 -18.56
C LEU A 352 -1.36 10.75 -17.29
N ASP A 353 -1.72 12.04 -17.29
CA ASP A 353 -1.90 12.81 -16.07
C ASP A 353 -3.01 12.11 -15.25
N VAL A 354 -2.62 11.45 -14.17
CA VAL A 354 -3.36 10.38 -13.47
C VAL A 354 -4.50 10.91 -12.57
N ASP A 355 -4.61 12.22 -12.36
CA ASP A 355 -5.39 12.75 -11.23
C ASP A 355 -6.83 13.19 -11.53
N GLU A 356 -7.30 13.17 -12.78
CA GLU A 356 -8.65 13.61 -13.12
C GLU A 356 -9.57 12.50 -13.64
N ILE A 357 -9.75 11.48 -12.80
CA ILE A 357 -10.79 10.47 -13.03
C ILE A 357 -12.15 11.11 -12.69
N SER A 358 -12.91 11.47 -13.72
CA SER A 358 -14.26 12.06 -13.58
C SER A 358 -15.35 11.06 -13.16
N VAL A 359 -14.96 9.82 -12.86
CA VAL A 359 -15.87 8.71 -12.54
C VAL A 359 -16.09 8.67 -11.03
N ASP A 360 -17.33 8.46 -10.60
CA ASP A 360 -17.65 8.27 -9.18
C ASP A 360 -16.98 7.00 -8.65
N LEU A 361 -16.06 7.17 -7.71
CA LEU A 361 -15.30 6.11 -7.06
C LEU A 361 -15.99 5.67 -5.78
N ILE A 362 -16.60 6.61 -5.05
CA ILE A 362 -17.23 6.36 -3.76
C ILE A 362 -18.45 5.47 -3.97
N ASP A 363 -19.38 5.88 -4.82
CA ASP A 363 -20.63 5.15 -5.07
C ASP A 363 -20.55 4.26 -6.33
N SER A 364 -19.32 3.91 -6.73
CA SER A 364 -19.06 2.94 -7.82
C SER A 364 -19.67 1.56 -7.59
N CYS A 365 -19.91 1.21 -6.33
CA CYS A 365 -20.46 -0.05 -5.86
C CYS A 365 -21.67 0.23 -4.95
N SER A 366 -22.44 -0.80 -4.62
CA SER A 366 -23.57 -0.65 -3.68
C SER A 366 -23.17 -0.19 -2.27
N ARG A 367 -21.89 -0.33 -1.89
CA ARG A 367 -21.34 0.14 -0.61
C ARG A 367 -20.29 1.21 -0.88
N PRO A 368 -20.32 2.34 -0.16
CA PRO A 368 -19.44 3.47 -0.43
C PRO A 368 -18.00 3.14 -0.09
N VAL A 369 -17.09 3.40 -1.03
CA VAL A 369 -15.66 3.09 -0.92
C VAL A 369 -14.92 4.22 -0.19
N ILE A 370 -14.16 3.88 0.86
CA ILE A 370 -13.37 4.82 1.67
C ILE A 370 -11.87 4.71 1.45
N GLY A 371 -11.40 3.63 0.82
CA GLY A 371 -9.98 3.38 0.65
C GLY A 371 -9.67 2.08 -0.07
N TYR A 372 -8.39 1.77 -0.17
CA TYR A 372 -7.88 0.62 -0.90
C TYR A 372 -6.76 -0.09 -0.15
N ILE A 373 -6.66 -1.40 -0.36
CA ILE A 373 -5.60 -2.24 0.20
C ILE A 373 -4.39 -2.21 -0.74
N LYS A 374 -3.26 -1.74 -0.21
CA LYS A 374 -1.98 -1.64 -0.93
C LYS A 374 -1.21 -2.96 -0.92
N GLU A 375 -1.19 -3.64 0.24
CA GLU A 375 -0.56 -4.94 0.42
C GLU A 375 -1.55 -5.86 1.15
N GLY A 376 -2.06 -6.87 0.45
CA GLY A 376 -3.00 -7.85 0.99
C GLY A 376 -2.42 -9.25 0.90
N GLY A 377 -2.56 -10.03 1.98
CA GLY A 377 -2.01 -11.37 2.06
C GLY A 377 -2.55 -12.15 3.25
N PHE A 378 -2.16 -13.42 3.31
CA PHE A 378 -2.43 -14.23 4.49
C PHE A 378 -1.21 -14.15 5.41
N THR A 379 -1.42 -13.70 6.64
CA THR A 379 -0.36 -13.58 7.64
C THR A 379 -0.23 -14.91 8.38
N LEU A 380 0.89 -15.59 8.20
CA LEU A 380 1.16 -16.88 8.83
C LEU A 380 1.32 -16.75 10.34
N GLY A 381 1.86 -15.64 10.84
CA GLY A 381 2.05 -15.41 12.27
C GLY A 381 0.74 -15.38 13.07
N VAL A 382 -0.36 -14.96 12.45
CA VAL A 382 -1.71 -14.92 13.07
C VAL A 382 -2.57 -16.08 12.60
N GLY A 383 -2.30 -16.62 11.41
CA GLY A 383 -3.19 -17.58 10.75
C GLY A 383 -4.47 -16.94 10.22
N ASN A 384 -4.39 -15.67 9.77
CA ASN A 384 -5.55 -14.93 9.27
C ASN A 384 -5.19 -14.04 8.08
N GLY A 385 -6.19 -13.70 7.26
CA GLY A 385 -6.04 -12.71 6.19
C GLY A 385 -5.86 -11.30 6.76
N ARG A 386 -4.87 -10.59 6.24
CA ARG A 386 -4.53 -9.22 6.63
C ARG A 386 -4.27 -8.35 5.41
N GLY A 387 -4.65 -7.09 5.51
CA GLY A 387 -4.38 -6.08 4.50
C GLY A 387 -3.84 -4.81 5.13
N LEU A 388 -2.82 -4.23 4.51
CA LEU A 388 -2.32 -2.89 4.80
C LEU A 388 -2.74 -1.98 3.66
N GLY A 389 -3.25 -0.81 3.98
CA GLY A 389 -3.78 0.10 2.99
C GLY A 389 -3.97 1.50 3.55
N PHE A 390 -4.70 2.30 2.78
CA PHE A 390 -5.00 3.68 3.13
C PHE A 390 -6.48 3.95 2.95
N VAL A 391 -7.02 4.76 3.85
CA VAL A 391 -8.39 5.30 3.77
C VAL A 391 -8.34 6.81 3.82
N SER A 392 -9.32 7.46 3.18
CA SER A 392 -9.54 8.89 3.34
C SER A 392 -9.88 9.21 4.79
N PHE A 393 -9.31 10.28 5.34
CA PHE A 393 -9.62 10.73 6.71
C PHE A 393 -11.12 11.03 6.87
N ILE A 394 -11.71 11.73 5.90
CA ILE A 394 -13.15 12.05 5.88
C ILE A 394 -13.99 10.76 5.82
N GLY A 395 -13.60 9.83 4.94
CA GLY A 395 -14.28 8.53 4.84
C GLY A 395 -14.22 7.71 6.14
N LEU A 396 -13.11 7.83 6.89
CA LEU A 396 -12.97 7.20 8.20
C LEU A 396 -13.88 7.85 9.26
N LEU A 397 -14.05 9.17 9.25
CA LEU A 397 -15.01 9.84 10.12
C LEU A 397 -16.44 9.34 9.83
N LYS A 398 -16.81 9.25 8.55
CA LYS A 398 -18.12 8.71 8.15
C LYS A 398 -18.35 7.27 8.60
N LEU A 399 -17.30 6.46 8.57
CA LEU A 399 -17.34 5.09 9.10
C LEU A 399 -17.62 5.08 10.60
N LEU A 400 -16.97 5.96 11.37
CA LEU A 400 -17.17 6.05 12.82
C LEU A 400 -18.60 6.47 13.19
N ASP A 401 -19.22 7.33 12.39
CA ASP A 401 -20.63 7.73 12.58
C ASP A 401 -21.60 6.59 12.26
N THR A 402 -21.23 5.69 11.33
CA THR A 402 -22.09 4.61 10.85
C THR A 402 -22.06 3.38 11.75
N VAL A 403 -20.89 3.03 12.32
CA VAL A 403 -20.73 1.79 13.10
C VAL A 403 -21.24 1.98 14.53
N PRO A 404 -22.20 1.17 15.00
CA PRO A 404 -22.71 1.25 16.37
C PRO A 404 -21.61 1.01 17.41
N HIS A 405 -21.62 1.80 18.49
CA HIS A 405 -20.63 1.74 19.58
C HIS A 405 -20.53 0.41 20.35
N LYS A 406 -21.35 -0.59 20.01
CA LYS A 406 -21.34 -1.92 20.63
C LYS A 406 -20.50 -2.93 19.85
N LEU A 407 -20.11 -2.60 18.62
CA LEU A 407 -19.37 -3.49 17.74
C LEU A 407 -17.95 -2.96 17.52
N PRO A 408 -16.96 -3.85 17.36
CA PRO A 408 -15.66 -3.43 16.86
C PRO A 408 -15.82 -2.70 15.52
N CYS A 409 -14.95 -1.71 15.27
CA CYS A 409 -15.01 -0.94 14.03
C CYS A 409 -14.84 -1.89 12.82
N THR A 410 -15.96 -2.15 12.14
CA THR A 410 -16.08 -3.18 11.12
C THR A 410 -16.22 -2.52 9.77
N VAL A 411 -15.46 -3.03 8.80
CA VAL A 411 -15.49 -2.61 7.39
C VAL A 411 -15.79 -3.81 6.49
N LEU A 412 -16.16 -3.52 5.25
CA LEU A 412 -16.28 -4.52 4.19
C LEU A 412 -15.10 -4.41 3.24
N VAL A 413 -14.46 -5.54 2.95
CA VAL A 413 -13.38 -5.64 1.97
C VAL A 413 -13.87 -6.42 0.77
N ARG A 414 -13.61 -5.92 -0.44
CA ARG A 414 -13.93 -6.61 -1.70
C ARG A 414 -12.72 -6.64 -2.63
N SER A 415 -12.33 -7.84 -3.07
CA SER A 415 -11.31 -7.99 -4.12
C SER A 415 -11.83 -7.49 -5.47
N THR A 416 -10.93 -6.98 -6.30
CA THR A 416 -11.24 -6.53 -7.67
C THR A 416 -11.75 -7.64 -8.58
N THR A 417 -11.52 -8.90 -8.22
CA THR A 417 -11.93 -10.08 -9.02
C THR A 417 -13.21 -10.75 -8.53
N SER A 418 -13.78 -10.29 -7.42
CA SER A 418 -14.92 -10.94 -6.75
C SER A 418 -16.09 -9.99 -6.50
N TYR A 419 -17.30 -10.56 -6.51
CA TYR A 419 -18.52 -9.90 -6.03
C TYR A 419 -18.69 -10.04 -4.52
N GLN A 420 -17.98 -10.96 -3.87
CA GLN A 420 -18.18 -11.26 -2.45
C GLN A 420 -17.50 -10.21 -1.57
N TYR A 421 -18.28 -9.49 -0.76
CA TYR A 421 -17.71 -8.71 0.33
C TYR A 421 -17.30 -9.63 1.48
N ARG A 422 -16.33 -9.20 2.27
CA ARG A 422 -15.90 -9.90 3.46
C ARG A 422 -15.79 -8.92 4.62
N TYR A 423 -16.29 -9.31 5.79
CA TYR A 423 -16.15 -8.51 7.00
C TYR A 423 -14.69 -8.50 7.45
N ALA A 424 -14.21 -7.32 7.82
CA ALA A 424 -12.90 -7.14 8.41
C ALA A 424 -12.94 -6.08 9.52
N TYR A 425 -12.05 -6.19 10.49
CA TYR A 425 -11.82 -5.17 11.50
C TYR A 425 -10.74 -4.21 11.03
N ILE A 426 -10.96 -2.91 11.25
CA ILE A 426 -10.00 -1.87 10.92
C ILE A 426 -9.26 -1.41 12.17
N ASN A 427 -7.95 -1.22 12.03
CA ASN A 427 -7.07 -0.68 13.06
C ASN A 427 -6.09 0.31 12.43
N ILE A 428 -5.52 1.20 13.24
CA ILE A 428 -4.54 2.18 12.77
C ILE A 428 -3.15 1.81 13.34
N PRO A 429 -2.15 1.51 12.48
CA PRO A 429 -0.77 1.37 12.91
C PRO A 429 -0.16 2.75 13.30
N TYR A 430 0.63 2.81 14.38
CA TYR A 430 1.26 4.05 14.89
C TYR A 430 2.65 3.82 15.50
#